data_AF-A0A6N4USR1-F1
#
_entry.id   AF-A0A6N4USR1-F1
#
_cell.length_a   1.000
_cell.length_b   1.000
_cell.length_c   1.000
_cell.angle_alpha   90.00
_cell.angle_beta   90.00
_cell.angle_gamma   90.00
#
_symmetry.space_group_name_H-M   'P 1'
#
loop_
_entity.id
_entity.type
_entity.pdbx_description
1 polymer ?
#
loop_
_entity_poly.entity_id
_entity_poly.type
_entity_poly.pdbx_seq_one_letter_code
_entity_poly.pdbx_strand_id
1 'polypeptide(L)'
;MAAVLCAAMLVGSGCARFDAAQSEPFTTEPKMAPGPTTTPPPPPPLPAKPFPKECKATGVMQGCLDSTSGLIMLPDSQSALVAERLTGAVKQVSVKAEPKVKVMIPVDSSGDGGLMDIVLSPTYGQDRLMYAYVSTPTDNRVIRIADGDVPKPILTGIPKGATGNTGSLAFTSKTTLLVQTGDAGDPALAADPGSLAGKVLRIEQPTTINQAPVTTALSGLGAGGSMCIDSSDGSLYVTDRTPSADRLQRITKDSKVSTVWTWPDRPGVAGCAALEGTVLVNLVNSKKTVAVRLAPDTGAVTGDPEVVRENVRGHAWALQLSPDGNVWGATVNRTTGDAEIFDDVVFPLFPQGGGFPRTNADNT
;
A
#
# COMPACT_ATOMS: atom_id res chain seq x y z
N MET A 1 21.10 -38.83 -81.82
CA MET A 1 22.32 -39.64 -81.66
C MET A 1 23.43 -38.68 -81.27
N ALA A 2 24.06 -38.91 -80.11
CA ALA A 2 25.34 -38.41 -79.56
C ALA A 2 26.16 -37.33 -80.34
N ALA A 3 26.97 -36.43 -79.78
CA ALA A 3 27.42 -36.11 -78.43
C ALA A 3 28.38 -34.88 -78.56
N VAL A 4 28.41 -34.03 -77.52
CA VAL A 4 29.57 -33.40 -76.82
C VAL A 4 30.77 -32.85 -77.62
N LEU A 5 31.13 -31.57 -77.38
CA LEU A 5 32.39 -31.08 -76.75
C LEU A 5 32.49 -29.53 -76.91
N CYS A 6 32.39 -28.77 -75.81
CA CYS A 6 33.50 -28.17 -75.04
C CYS A 6 34.33 -27.11 -75.80
N ALA A 7 34.03 -25.84 -75.52
CA ALA A 7 34.94 -24.71 -75.80
C ALA A 7 35.16 -23.93 -74.50
N ALA A 8 36.42 -23.88 -74.06
CA ALA A 8 36.88 -23.06 -72.96
C ALA A 8 37.08 -21.60 -73.43
N MET A 9 36.65 -20.63 -72.65
CA MET A 9 37.11 -19.24 -72.74
C MET A 9 37.39 -18.68 -71.35
N LEU A 10 38.61 -18.17 -71.20
CA LEU A 10 39.10 -17.42 -70.04
C LEU A 10 38.37 -16.07 -69.92
N VAL A 11 38.00 -15.69 -68.69
CA VAL A 11 37.68 -14.30 -68.32
C VAL A 11 38.53 -13.92 -67.11
N GLY A 12 39.18 -12.76 -67.20
CA GLY A 12 40.19 -12.28 -66.25
C GLY A 12 39.67 -12.02 -64.85
N SER A 13 40.48 -12.39 -63.86
CA SER A 13 40.26 -12.10 -62.43
C SER A 13 40.55 -10.63 -62.13
N GLY A 14 39.50 -9.84 -61.94
CA GLY A 14 39.57 -8.57 -61.21
C GLY A 14 39.69 -8.84 -59.71
N CYS A 15 40.78 -8.39 -59.09
CA CYS A 15 40.95 -8.45 -57.64
C CYS A 15 40.03 -7.43 -56.94
N ALA A 16 38.88 -7.86 -56.46
CA ALA A 16 38.17 -7.16 -55.41
C ALA A 16 38.88 -7.43 -54.07
N ARG A 17 39.37 -6.37 -53.42
CA ARG A 17 39.82 -6.43 -52.02
C ARG A 17 38.57 -6.50 -51.14
N PHE A 18 38.35 -7.63 -50.50
CA PHE A 18 37.39 -7.77 -49.41
C PHE A 18 38.05 -7.25 -48.14
N ASP A 19 37.39 -6.31 -47.47
CA ASP A 19 37.81 -5.76 -46.17
C ASP A 19 38.04 -6.89 -45.16
N ALA A 20 39.19 -6.82 -44.48
CA ALA A 20 39.64 -7.75 -43.45
C ALA A 20 38.84 -7.66 -42.13
N ALA A 21 37.58 -7.23 -42.18
CA ALA A 21 36.70 -7.11 -41.01
C ALA A 21 35.99 -8.42 -40.65
N GLN A 22 36.13 -9.49 -41.45
CA GLN A 22 35.53 -10.80 -41.17
C GLN A 22 36.46 -11.78 -40.42
N SER A 23 37.68 -11.38 -40.10
CA SER A 23 38.68 -12.21 -39.42
C SER A 23 38.96 -11.83 -37.96
N GLU A 24 38.17 -10.92 -37.38
CA GLU A 24 38.21 -10.69 -35.93
C GLU A 24 37.61 -11.91 -35.20
N PRO A 25 38.27 -12.48 -34.18
CA PRO A 25 37.69 -13.54 -33.38
C PRO A 25 36.41 -13.03 -32.72
N PHE A 26 35.38 -13.88 -32.63
CA PHE A 26 34.13 -13.56 -31.94
C PHE A 26 34.44 -12.95 -30.57
N THR A 27 34.13 -11.66 -30.41
CA THR A 27 34.14 -11.00 -29.10
C THR A 27 33.15 -11.75 -28.23
N THR A 28 33.60 -12.22 -27.07
CA THR A 28 32.73 -12.82 -26.05
C THR A 28 31.51 -11.94 -25.81
N GLU A 29 30.34 -12.55 -25.75
CA GLU A 29 29.07 -11.90 -25.45
C GLU A 29 29.26 -10.94 -24.25
N PRO A 30 28.86 -9.66 -24.36
CA PRO A 30 29.05 -8.72 -23.27
C PRO A 30 28.28 -9.24 -22.06
N LYS A 31 29.01 -9.68 -21.03
CA LYS A 31 28.42 -9.97 -19.72
C LYS A 31 27.75 -8.68 -19.25
N MET A 32 26.42 -8.66 -19.22
CA MET A 32 25.68 -7.71 -18.41
C MET A 32 26.13 -7.93 -16.96
N ALA A 33 27.04 -7.08 -16.49
CA ALA A 33 27.19 -6.89 -15.07
C ALA A 33 25.85 -6.32 -14.55
N PRO A 34 25.34 -6.78 -13.40
CA PRO A 34 24.24 -6.10 -12.75
C PRO A 34 24.55 -4.61 -12.70
N GLY A 35 23.58 -3.77 -13.08
CA GLY A 35 23.72 -2.33 -12.87
C GLY A 35 24.05 -2.06 -11.40
N PRO A 36 24.75 -0.96 -11.08
CA PRO A 36 25.02 -0.62 -9.70
C PRO A 36 23.70 -0.58 -8.92
N THR A 37 23.57 -1.44 -7.92
CA THR A 37 22.45 -1.42 -6.99
C THR A 37 22.49 -0.07 -6.29
N THR A 38 21.57 0.83 -6.63
CA THR A 38 21.44 2.10 -5.91
C THR A 38 20.74 1.79 -4.60
N THR A 39 21.50 1.66 -3.52
CA THR A 39 20.92 1.62 -2.17
C THR A 39 20.34 3.00 -1.88
N PRO A 40 19.02 3.13 -1.63
CA PRO A 40 18.47 4.41 -1.20
C PRO A 40 19.22 4.87 0.07
N PRO A 41 19.58 6.17 0.17
CA PRO A 41 20.26 6.67 1.35
C PRO A 41 19.43 6.38 2.61
N PRO A 42 20.07 6.07 3.75
CA PRO A 42 19.35 5.78 4.98
C PRO A 42 18.46 6.98 5.34
N PRO A 43 17.21 6.73 5.74
CA PRO A 43 16.26 7.79 5.95
C PRO A 43 16.67 8.57 7.22
N PRO A 44 16.32 9.86 7.28
CA PRO A 44 16.71 10.70 8.40
C PRO A 44 16.07 10.20 9.70
N PRO A 45 16.83 10.11 10.81
CA PRO A 45 16.28 9.71 12.10
C PRO A 45 15.33 10.79 12.65
N LEU A 46 14.48 10.38 13.61
CA LEU A 46 13.71 11.34 14.41
C LEU A 46 14.62 12.40 15.04
N PRO A 47 14.18 13.66 15.20
CA PRO A 47 14.97 14.69 15.85
C PRO A 47 15.42 14.26 17.25
N ALA A 48 16.73 14.41 17.53
CA ALA A 48 17.32 14.01 18.82
C ALA A 48 16.72 14.77 20.02
N LYS A 49 16.25 15.99 19.80
CA LYS A 49 15.49 16.78 20.78
C LYS A 49 14.06 16.99 20.26
N PRO A 50 13.07 16.24 20.77
CA PRO A 50 11.68 16.39 20.35
C PRO A 50 11.15 17.80 20.65
N PHE A 51 10.21 18.28 19.82
CA PHE A 51 9.41 19.43 20.18
C PHE A 51 8.65 19.14 21.49
N PRO A 52 8.63 20.05 22.47
CA PRO A 52 7.94 19.81 23.73
C PRO A 52 6.43 19.80 23.49
N LYS A 53 5.83 18.61 23.58
CA LYS A 53 4.37 18.41 23.45
C LYS A 53 3.70 18.20 24.79
N GLU A 54 2.39 18.46 24.84
CA GLU A 54 1.54 18.08 25.97
C GLU A 54 1.60 16.56 26.23
N CYS A 55 1.47 15.76 25.16
CA CYS A 55 1.69 14.32 25.24
C CYS A 55 3.19 14.01 25.32
N LYS A 56 3.60 13.35 26.40
CA LYS A 56 5.02 13.07 26.71
C LYS A 56 5.56 11.79 26.05
N ALA A 57 4.89 11.30 25.01
CA ALA A 57 5.32 10.11 24.28
C ALA A 57 6.67 10.36 23.58
N THR A 58 7.65 9.47 23.80
CA THR A 58 8.99 9.59 23.23
C THR A 58 9.18 8.64 22.04
N GLY A 59 10.00 9.02 21.07
CA GLY A 59 10.34 8.16 19.92
C GLY A 59 9.16 7.90 18.97
N VAL A 60 8.22 8.85 18.93
CA VAL A 60 7.01 8.80 18.10
C VAL A 60 6.78 10.18 17.48
N MET A 61 6.04 10.25 16.37
CA MET A 61 5.56 11.53 15.84
C MET A 61 4.48 12.11 16.75
N GLN A 62 3.58 11.27 17.25
CA GLN A 62 2.51 11.66 18.17
C GLN A 62 2.10 10.43 18.99
N GLY A 63 1.77 10.65 20.26
CA GLY A 63 1.03 9.68 21.08
C GLY A 63 -0.24 10.32 21.64
N CYS A 64 -0.87 9.65 22.60
CA CYS A 64 -2.12 10.08 23.20
C CYS A 64 -3.23 10.26 22.15
N LEU A 65 -3.22 9.42 21.12
CA LEU A 65 -4.28 9.35 20.12
C LEU A 65 -5.36 8.38 20.58
N ASP A 66 -6.57 8.53 20.06
CA ASP A 66 -7.54 7.43 20.07
C ASP A 66 -7.08 6.33 19.09
N SER A 67 -7.77 5.18 19.09
CA SER A 67 -7.43 4.05 18.20
C SER A 67 -7.37 4.51 16.76
N THR A 68 -6.19 4.37 16.15
CA THR A 68 -5.95 4.89 14.80
C THR A 68 -6.58 4.01 13.72
N SER A 69 -6.64 4.52 12.50
CA SER A 69 -7.06 3.76 11.32
C SER A 69 -6.24 4.17 10.09
N GLY A 70 -6.67 5.20 9.35
CA GLY A 70 -5.92 5.76 8.22
C GLY A 70 -4.74 6.64 8.65
N LEU A 71 -3.65 6.57 7.91
CA LEU A 71 -2.45 7.39 8.08
C LEU A 71 -2.05 7.94 6.71
N ILE A 72 -1.68 9.22 6.63
CA ILE A 72 -1.17 9.85 5.41
C ILE A 72 0.04 10.70 5.77
N MET A 73 1.21 10.35 5.24
CA MET A 73 2.41 11.17 5.37
C MET A 73 2.30 12.39 4.45
N LEU A 74 2.54 13.60 5.00
CA LEU A 74 2.49 14.83 4.23
C LEU A 74 3.81 15.08 3.48
N PRO A 75 3.82 15.95 2.45
CA PRO A 75 5.01 16.19 1.61
C PRO A 75 6.26 16.68 2.37
N ASP A 76 6.10 17.20 3.58
CA ASP A 76 7.21 17.67 4.42
C ASP A 76 7.95 16.53 5.15
N SER A 77 7.42 15.30 5.12
CA SER A 77 7.89 14.12 5.86
C SER A 77 7.99 14.31 7.37
N GLN A 78 7.46 15.42 7.89
CA GLN A 78 7.54 15.83 9.29
C GLN A 78 6.15 15.94 9.92
N SER A 79 5.12 15.86 9.09
CA SER A 79 3.73 15.92 9.48
C SER A 79 2.95 14.79 8.81
N ALA A 80 1.85 14.41 9.45
CA ALA A 80 0.93 13.40 8.93
C ALA A 80 -0.52 13.77 9.24
N LEU A 81 -1.45 13.23 8.45
CA LEU A 81 -2.85 13.13 8.84
C LEU A 81 -3.09 11.74 9.43
N VAL A 82 -3.78 11.69 10.56
CA VAL A 82 -4.11 10.45 11.26
C VAL A 82 -5.60 10.45 11.52
N ALA A 83 -6.27 9.39 11.08
CA ALA A 83 -7.66 9.14 11.39
C ALA A 83 -7.78 8.37 12.71
N GLU A 84 -8.71 8.80 13.56
CA GLU A 84 -9.12 8.12 14.78
C GLU A 84 -10.43 7.38 14.53
N ARG A 85 -10.39 6.05 14.66
CA ARG A 85 -11.45 5.14 14.26
C ARG A 85 -12.76 5.43 14.99
N LEU A 86 -12.69 5.54 16.32
CA LEU A 86 -13.87 5.64 17.18
C LEU A 86 -14.48 7.04 17.20
N THR A 87 -13.62 8.07 17.22
CA THR A 87 -14.06 9.47 17.34
C THR A 87 -14.47 10.08 16.00
N GLY A 88 -14.00 9.51 14.90
CA GLY A 88 -14.15 10.09 13.56
C GLY A 88 -13.28 11.34 13.34
N ALA A 89 -12.35 11.62 14.25
CA ALA A 89 -11.43 12.74 14.10
C ALA A 89 -10.36 12.43 13.05
N VAL A 90 -10.05 13.41 12.20
CA VAL A 90 -8.80 13.43 11.44
C VAL A 90 -7.90 14.50 12.04
N LYS A 91 -6.76 14.10 12.59
CA LYS A 91 -5.79 14.99 13.23
C LYS A 91 -4.59 15.20 12.32
N GLN A 92 -4.13 16.44 12.21
CA GLN A 92 -2.80 16.73 11.70
C GLN A 92 -1.81 16.66 12.86
N VAL A 93 -0.83 15.78 12.75
CA VAL A 93 0.23 15.58 13.73
C VAL A 93 1.58 15.99 13.12
N SER A 94 2.55 16.39 13.93
CA SER A 94 3.85 16.81 13.44
C SER A 94 4.94 16.60 14.48
N VAL A 95 6.18 16.29 14.08
CA VAL A 95 7.32 16.25 15.00
C VAL A 95 7.73 17.63 15.54
N LYS A 96 7.15 18.71 15.00
CA LYS A 96 7.50 20.12 15.31
C LYS A 96 6.37 20.97 15.87
N ALA A 97 5.18 20.40 16.08
CA ALA A 97 4.02 21.14 16.54
C ALA A 97 3.03 20.25 17.29
N GLU A 98 2.16 20.88 18.10
CA GLU A 98 1.03 20.20 18.73
C GLU A 98 0.03 19.67 17.70
N PRO A 99 -0.65 18.54 17.98
CA PRO A 99 -1.64 17.98 17.09
C PRO A 99 -2.85 18.91 16.97
N LYS A 100 -3.45 18.96 15.79
CA LYS A 100 -4.66 19.76 15.53
C LYS A 100 -5.73 18.90 14.90
N VAL A 101 -6.96 19.00 15.39
CA VAL A 101 -8.11 18.39 14.72
C VAL A 101 -8.38 19.16 13.44
N LYS A 102 -8.29 18.47 12.30
CA LYS A 102 -8.51 19.04 10.97
C LYS A 102 -9.98 18.96 10.57
N VAL A 103 -10.61 17.81 10.82
CA VAL A 103 -12.03 17.60 10.56
C VAL A 103 -12.57 16.56 11.55
N MET A 104 -13.83 16.73 11.94
CA MET A 104 -14.61 15.73 12.67
C MET A 104 -15.64 15.14 11.73
N ILE A 105 -15.63 13.82 11.56
CA ILE A 105 -16.52 13.10 10.67
C ILE A 105 -17.51 12.30 11.54
N PRO A 106 -18.83 12.46 11.36
CA PRO A 106 -19.80 11.61 12.04
C PRO A 106 -19.63 10.16 11.60
N VAL A 107 -19.47 9.25 12.56
CA VAL A 107 -19.31 7.83 12.33
C VAL A 107 -20.11 7.01 13.34
N ASP A 108 -20.46 5.79 12.96
CA ASP A 108 -20.94 4.77 13.89
C ASP A 108 -19.81 3.79 14.18
N SER A 109 -19.26 3.87 15.40
CA SER A 109 -18.13 3.06 15.84
C SER A 109 -18.53 1.73 16.48
N SER A 110 -19.78 1.27 16.32
CA SER A 110 -20.24 -0.03 16.83
C SER A 110 -19.42 -1.18 16.22
N GLY A 111 -19.04 -2.17 17.03
CA GLY A 111 -18.27 -3.32 16.57
C GLY A 111 -16.88 -2.90 16.05
N ASP A 112 -16.54 -3.33 14.83
CA ASP A 112 -15.33 -2.91 14.13
C ASP A 112 -15.55 -1.72 13.17
N GLY A 113 -16.73 -1.08 13.21
CA GLY A 113 -17.04 0.13 12.43
C GLY A 113 -16.38 1.41 12.94
N GLY A 114 -16.64 2.52 12.25
CA GLY A 114 -16.08 3.85 12.55
C GLY A 114 -15.50 4.55 11.31
N LEU A 115 -14.47 5.37 11.50
CA LEU A 115 -13.65 5.93 10.41
C LEU A 115 -12.53 4.94 10.05
N MET A 116 -12.64 4.23 8.92
CA MET A 116 -11.72 3.12 8.60
C MET A 116 -10.48 3.55 7.83
N ASP A 117 -10.61 4.51 6.93
CA ASP A 117 -9.47 4.98 6.15
C ASP A 117 -9.71 6.37 5.59
N ILE A 118 -8.60 7.05 5.25
CA ILE A 118 -8.57 8.36 4.61
C ILE A 118 -7.55 8.35 3.47
N VAL A 119 -7.86 9.08 2.39
CA VAL A 119 -6.90 9.29 1.30
C VAL A 119 -7.03 10.71 0.75
N LEU A 120 -5.90 11.32 0.39
CA LEU A 120 -5.90 12.60 -0.32
C LEU A 120 -6.13 12.39 -1.80
N SER A 121 -6.82 13.34 -2.44
CA SER A 121 -6.85 13.41 -3.90
C SER A 121 -5.43 13.49 -4.46
N PRO A 122 -5.13 12.84 -5.61
CA PRO A 122 -3.86 13.01 -6.32
C PRO A 122 -3.59 14.47 -6.72
N THR A 123 -4.64 15.30 -6.77
CA THR A 123 -4.58 16.74 -7.02
C THR A 123 -4.90 17.58 -5.78
N TYR A 124 -4.66 17.05 -4.56
CA TYR A 124 -4.96 17.73 -3.29
C TYR A 124 -4.42 19.16 -3.19
N GLY A 125 -3.25 19.43 -3.77
CA GLY A 125 -2.67 20.78 -3.81
C GLY A 125 -3.51 21.80 -4.58
N GLN A 126 -4.40 21.35 -5.47
CA GLN A 126 -5.27 22.15 -6.32
C GLN A 126 -6.73 22.10 -5.84
N ASP A 127 -7.25 20.89 -5.57
CA ASP A 127 -8.67 20.66 -5.27
C ASP A 127 -9.00 20.64 -3.77
N ARG A 128 -7.99 20.48 -2.91
CA ARG A 128 -8.14 20.35 -1.45
C ARG A 128 -9.10 19.24 -1.02
N LEU A 129 -9.28 18.20 -1.84
CA LEU A 129 -10.20 17.10 -1.58
C LEU A 129 -9.57 15.92 -0.86
N MET A 130 -10.23 15.48 0.20
CA MET A 130 -9.93 14.22 0.89
C MET A 130 -11.14 13.28 0.76
N TYR A 131 -10.89 11.97 0.81
CA TYR A 131 -11.92 10.95 0.82
C TYR A 131 -11.77 10.09 2.06
N ALA A 132 -12.88 9.60 2.58
CA ALA A 132 -12.89 8.74 3.76
C ALA A 132 -13.86 7.57 3.58
N TYR A 133 -13.48 6.41 4.12
CA TYR A 133 -14.34 5.25 4.27
C TYR A 133 -14.88 5.23 5.70
N VAL A 134 -16.20 5.25 5.84
CA VAL A 134 -16.87 5.38 7.14
C VAL A 134 -18.03 4.42 7.29
N SER A 135 -18.25 3.97 8.52
CA SER A 135 -19.49 3.31 8.93
C SER A 135 -20.50 4.32 9.43
N THR A 136 -21.77 4.09 9.10
CA THR A 136 -22.94 4.80 9.61
C THR A 136 -23.88 3.80 10.31
N PRO A 137 -24.99 4.24 10.92
CA PRO A 137 -25.96 3.29 11.47
C PRO A 137 -26.53 2.29 10.44
N THR A 138 -26.51 2.62 9.15
CA THR A 138 -27.19 1.82 8.11
C THR A 138 -26.27 1.12 7.13
N ASP A 139 -25.05 1.63 6.91
CA ASP A 139 -24.15 1.12 5.88
C ASP A 139 -22.69 1.51 6.18
N ASN A 140 -21.77 0.96 5.40
CA ASN A 140 -20.48 1.57 5.13
C ASN A 140 -20.59 2.43 3.86
N ARG A 141 -19.77 3.49 3.76
CA ARG A 141 -19.80 4.41 2.62
C ARG A 141 -18.49 5.13 2.41
N VAL A 142 -18.30 5.63 1.20
CA VAL A 142 -17.23 6.57 0.86
C VAL A 142 -17.80 7.97 0.80
N ILE A 143 -17.15 8.89 1.50
CA ILE A 143 -17.48 10.31 1.53
C ILE A 143 -16.33 11.13 0.95
N ARG A 144 -16.67 12.23 0.29
CA ARG A 144 -15.78 13.31 -0.13
C ARG A 144 -15.83 14.44 0.90
N ILE A 145 -14.67 14.94 1.27
CA ILE A 145 -14.45 15.98 2.28
C ILE A 145 -13.71 17.14 1.60
N ALA A 146 -14.20 18.35 1.81
CA ALA A 146 -13.56 19.59 1.39
C ALA A 146 -13.50 20.54 2.60
N ASP A 147 -12.43 21.34 2.69
CA ASP A 147 -12.25 22.30 3.78
C ASP A 147 -13.45 23.29 3.81
N GLY A 148 -14.16 23.36 4.94
CA GLY A 148 -15.31 24.26 5.13
C GLY A 148 -16.65 23.80 4.53
N ASP A 149 -16.73 22.59 3.96
CA ASP A 149 -17.96 22.01 3.43
C ASP A 149 -18.42 20.79 4.27
N VAL A 150 -19.69 20.43 4.17
CA VAL A 150 -20.23 19.22 4.78
C VAL A 150 -19.75 18.00 3.97
N PRO A 151 -19.29 16.91 4.61
CA PRO A 151 -18.91 15.70 3.89
C PRO A 151 -20.06 15.15 3.03
N LYS A 152 -19.77 14.80 1.78
CA LYS A 152 -20.76 14.35 0.79
C LYS A 152 -20.53 12.89 0.42
N PRO A 153 -21.54 12.01 0.51
CA PRO A 153 -21.39 10.62 0.06
C PRO A 153 -21.16 10.56 -1.45
N ILE A 154 -20.25 9.67 -1.86
CA ILE A 154 -19.99 9.34 -3.28
C ILE A 154 -20.23 7.86 -3.59
N LEU A 155 -20.24 7.00 -2.56
CA LEU A 155 -20.64 5.60 -2.66
C LEU A 155 -21.33 5.21 -1.35
N THR A 156 -22.57 4.75 -1.42
CA THR A 156 -23.38 4.33 -0.27
C THR A 156 -23.88 2.90 -0.45
N GLY A 157 -24.44 2.32 0.61
CA GLY A 157 -25.06 0.99 0.56
C GLY A 157 -24.05 -0.16 0.61
N ILE A 158 -22.79 0.11 0.98
CA ILE A 158 -21.85 -0.98 1.27
C ILE A 158 -22.35 -1.66 2.55
N PRO A 159 -22.59 -2.99 2.55
CA PRO A 159 -23.15 -3.66 3.72
C PRO A 159 -22.35 -3.39 4.99
N LYS A 160 -23.06 -3.23 6.11
CA LYS A 160 -22.50 -3.10 7.45
C LYS A 160 -22.94 -4.29 8.30
N GLY A 161 -21.97 -4.95 8.95
CA GLY A 161 -22.18 -6.07 9.86
C GLY A 161 -21.87 -5.70 11.31
N ALA A 162 -22.01 -6.67 12.22
CA ALA A 162 -21.45 -6.55 13.57
C ALA A 162 -19.91 -6.58 13.56
N THR A 163 -19.35 -7.26 12.55
CA THR A 163 -17.94 -7.31 12.19
C THR A 163 -17.81 -7.24 10.66
N GLY A 164 -16.58 -7.20 10.13
CA GLY A 164 -16.32 -7.20 8.69
C GLY A 164 -16.57 -5.84 8.04
N ASN A 165 -16.48 -4.75 8.82
CA ASN A 165 -16.70 -3.39 8.32
C ASN A 165 -15.43 -2.70 7.85
N THR A 166 -14.27 -3.32 8.04
CA THR A 166 -12.99 -2.70 7.67
C THR A 166 -12.92 -2.45 6.17
N GLY A 167 -12.17 -1.42 5.79
CA GLY A 167 -12.03 -1.01 4.40
C GLY A 167 -10.86 -0.06 4.24
N SER A 168 -10.45 0.13 3.00
CA SER A 168 -9.33 1.03 2.66
C SER A 168 -9.56 1.73 1.33
N LEU A 169 -8.85 2.83 1.13
CA LEU A 169 -8.94 3.69 -0.03
C LEU A 169 -7.58 3.89 -0.67
N ALA A 170 -7.51 3.76 -2.00
CA ALA A 170 -6.27 4.02 -2.74
C ALA A 170 -6.57 4.61 -4.11
N PHE A 171 -5.89 5.70 -4.47
CA PHE A 171 -5.92 6.20 -5.85
C PHE A 171 -4.90 5.46 -6.69
N THR A 172 -5.35 4.75 -7.73
CA THR A 172 -4.47 4.10 -8.72
C THR A 172 -4.19 4.98 -9.94
N SER A 173 -4.94 6.06 -10.09
CA SER A 173 -4.71 7.11 -11.08
C SER A 173 -5.23 8.45 -10.55
N LYS A 174 -5.05 9.54 -11.30
CA LYS A 174 -5.66 10.85 -10.95
C LYS A 174 -7.19 10.82 -10.91
N THR A 175 -7.82 9.83 -11.54
CA THR A 175 -9.27 9.76 -11.71
C THR A 175 -9.88 8.47 -11.19
N THR A 176 -9.09 7.53 -10.68
CA THR A 176 -9.58 6.20 -10.29
C THR A 176 -9.31 5.99 -8.81
N LEU A 177 -10.37 5.99 -8.01
CA LEU A 177 -10.35 5.66 -6.59
C LEU A 177 -10.76 4.20 -6.41
N LEU A 178 -9.90 3.41 -5.79
CA LEU A 178 -10.23 2.05 -5.35
C LEU A 178 -10.74 2.05 -3.92
N VAL A 179 -11.71 1.19 -3.68
CA VAL A 179 -12.35 1.02 -2.38
C VAL A 179 -12.33 -0.45 -2.02
N GLN A 180 -11.56 -0.83 -1.02
CA GLN A 180 -11.62 -2.16 -0.43
C GLN A 180 -12.76 -2.19 0.59
N THR A 181 -13.60 -3.23 0.53
CA THR A 181 -14.70 -3.45 1.45
C THR A 181 -14.56 -4.81 2.15
N GLY A 182 -14.84 -4.84 3.45
CA GLY A 182 -15.00 -6.09 4.19
C GLY A 182 -16.30 -6.82 3.81
N ASP A 183 -16.40 -8.08 4.22
CA ASP A 183 -17.53 -8.97 3.95
C ASP A 183 -18.76 -8.75 4.84
N ALA A 184 -18.74 -7.74 5.71
CA ALA A 184 -19.79 -7.48 6.71
C ALA A 184 -20.10 -8.69 7.63
N GLY A 185 -19.13 -9.59 7.81
CA GLY A 185 -19.28 -10.80 8.60
C GLY A 185 -20.02 -11.94 7.88
N ASP A 186 -20.37 -11.76 6.61
CA ASP A 186 -21.00 -12.78 5.76
C ASP A 186 -20.18 -13.03 4.48
N PRO A 187 -19.34 -14.08 4.46
CA PRO A 187 -18.55 -14.47 3.29
C PRO A 187 -19.38 -14.74 2.03
N ALA A 188 -20.68 -15.06 2.13
CA ALA A 188 -21.52 -15.26 0.97
C ALA A 188 -21.72 -13.95 0.18
N LEU A 189 -21.76 -12.81 0.87
CA LEU A 189 -21.83 -11.50 0.22
C LEU A 189 -20.57 -11.19 -0.59
N ALA A 190 -19.41 -11.73 -0.18
CA ALA A 190 -18.17 -11.59 -0.94
C ALA A 190 -18.23 -12.32 -2.29
N ALA A 191 -19.01 -13.40 -2.40
CA ALA A 191 -19.22 -14.16 -3.64
C ALA A 191 -20.37 -13.61 -4.50
N ASP A 192 -21.33 -12.89 -3.92
CA ASP A 192 -22.44 -12.29 -4.64
C ASP A 192 -21.98 -11.12 -5.55
N PRO A 193 -22.19 -11.20 -6.88
CA PRO A 193 -21.85 -10.11 -7.80
C PRO A 193 -22.73 -8.86 -7.64
N GLY A 194 -23.91 -8.97 -7.02
CA GLY A 194 -24.79 -7.83 -6.71
C GLY A 194 -24.42 -7.10 -5.43
N SER A 195 -23.54 -7.67 -4.60
CA SER A 195 -23.14 -7.10 -3.32
C SER A 195 -21.86 -6.27 -3.43
N LEU A 196 -21.81 -5.18 -2.65
CA LEU A 196 -20.61 -4.34 -2.50
C LEU A 196 -19.66 -4.84 -1.40
N ALA A 197 -20.02 -5.87 -0.63
CA ALA A 197 -19.19 -6.41 0.44
C ALA A 197 -18.14 -7.41 -0.08
N GLY A 198 -16.98 -7.46 0.57
CA GLY A 198 -15.88 -8.36 0.25
C GLY A 198 -15.27 -8.11 -1.14
N LYS A 199 -15.15 -6.84 -1.54
CA LYS A 199 -14.71 -6.42 -2.88
C LYS A 199 -13.52 -5.46 -2.84
N VAL A 200 -12.81 -5.35 -3.95
CA VAL A 200 -12.16 -4.09 -4.34
C VAL A 200 -13.01 -3.48 -5.45
N LEU A 201 -13.55 -2.30 -5.20
CA LEU A 201 -14.41 -1.55 -6.11
C LEU A 201 -13.62 -0.44 -6.80
N ARG A 202 -14.01 -0.05 -8.02
CA ARG A 202 -13.47 1.11 -8.74
C ARG A 202 -14.52 2.21 -8.87
N ILE A 203 -14.16 3.40 -8.40
CA ILE A 203 -14.87 4.64 -8.65
C ILE A 203 -14.07 5.45 -9.67
N GLU A 204 -14.65 5.64 -10.86
CA GLU A 204 -14.09 6.51 -11.89
C GLU A 204 -14.61 7.94 -11.72
N GLN A 205 -13.70 8.90 -11.79
CA GLN A 205 -13.93 10.33 -11.64
C GLN A 205 -14.78 10.66 -10.39
N PRO A 206 -14.25 10.42 -9.17
CA PRO A 206 -15.00 10.59 -7.90
C PRO A 206 -15.48 12.03 -7.61
N THR A 207 -15.12 12.99 -8.46
CA THR A 207 -15.55 14.39 -8.40
C THR A 207 -16.77 14.68 -9.27
N THR A 208 -17.10 13.81 -10.24
CA THR A 208 -18.13 14.04 -11.25
C THR A 208 -19.53 13.87 -10.66
N ILE A 209 -20.40 14.83 -10.94
CA ILE A 209 -21.83 14.73 -10.66
C ILE A 209 -22.43 13.75 -11.68
N ASN A 210 -23.23 12.78 -11.22
CA ASN A 210 -23.69 11.62 -12.00
C ASN A 210 -22.55 10.68 -12.41
N GLN A 211 -21.82 10.21 -11.39
CA GLN A 211 -20.76 9.22 -11.54
C GLN A 211 -21.25 7.99 -12.32
N ALA A 212 -20.37 7.42 -13.15
CA ALA A 212 -20.60 6.14 -13.77
C ALA A 212 -20.81 5.03 -12.70
N PRO A 213 -21.51 3.93 -13.03
CA PRO A 213 -21.64 2.79 -12.15
C PRO A 213 -20.28 2.29 -11.66
N VAL A 214 -20.21 1.95 -10.37
CA VAL A 214 -19.03 1.34 -9.77
C VAL A 214 -18.77 -0.03 -10.40
N THR A 215 -17.51 -0.36 -10.63
CA THR A 215 -17.09 -1.67 -11.14
C THR A 215 -16.29 -2.44 -10.09
N THR A 216 -16.18 -3.75 -10.26
CA THR A 216 -15.44 -4.62 -9.32
C THR A 216 -14.08 -5.02 -9.91
N ALA A 217 -13.02 -4.77 -9.14
CA ALA A 217 -11.64 -5.17 -9.45
C ALA A 217 -11.28 -6.55 -8.91
N LEU A 218 -11.82 -6.88 -7.74
CA LEU A 218 -11.54 -8.11 -7.02
C LEU A 218 -12.75 -8.47 -6.16
N SER A 219 -13.03 -9.76 -6.02
CA SER A 219 -14.14 -10.30 -5.24
C SER A 219 -13.65 -11.42 -4.34
N GLY A 220 -14.46 -11.80 -3.35
CA GLY A 220 -14.12 -12.90 -2.44
C GLY A 220 -13.14 -12.49 -1.35
N LEU A 221 -13.10 -11.21 -0.97
CA LEU A 221 -12.36 -10.75 0.21
C LEU A 221 -13.14 -11.09 1.48
N GLY A 222 -12.43 -11.36 2.58
CA GLY A 222 -13.05 -11.47 3.90
C GLY A 222 -13.26 -10.13 4.58
N ALA A 223 -13.03 -10.06 5.90
CA ALA A 223 -13.31 -8.88 6.75
C ALA A 223 -12.54 -7.59 6.38
N GLY A 224 -11.66 -7.65 5.38
CA GLY A 224 -10.85 -6.55 4.90
C GLY A 224 -9.50 -6.39 5.62
N GLY A 225 -8.70 -5.46 5.12
CA GLY A 225 -7.37 -5.11 5.59
C GLY A 225 -7.01 -3.72 5.04
N SER A 226 -5.99 -3.63 4.22
CA SER A 226 -5.53 -2.39 3.61
C SER A 226 -5.03 -2.60 2.18
N MET A 227 -4.88 -1.49 1.45
CA MET A 227 -4.29 -1.44 0.13
C MET A 227 -3.03 -0.58 0.14
N CYS A 228 -2.03 -0.98 -0.65
CA CYS A 228 -0.83 -0.20 -0.90
C CYS A 228 -0.38 -0.37 -2.34
N ILE A 229 0.25 0.65 -2.91
CA ILE A 229 0.70 0.67 -4.31
C ILE A 229 2.22 0.67 -4.33
N ASP A 230 2.81 -0.24 -5.10
CA ASP A 230 4.23 -0.15 -5.45
C ASP A 230 4.38 0.85 -6.60
N SER A 231 4.97 2.00 -6.30
CA SER A 231 5.16 3.07 -7.28
C SER A 231 6.11 2.71 -8.42
N SER A 232 6.94 1.68 -8.26
CA SER A 232 7.93 1.27 -9.26
C SER A 232 7.28 0.57 -10.47
N ASP A 233 6.21 -0.20 -10.26
CA ASP A 233 5.54 -0.97 -11.31
C ASP A 233 4.03 -0.74 -11.41
N GLY A 234 3.44 0.02 -10.47
CA GLY A 234 2.01 0.33 -10.39
C GLY A 234 1.15 -0.80 -9.84
N SER A 235 1.73 -1.84 -9.26
CA SER A 235 1.00 -2.95 -8.64
C SER A 235 0.27 -2.48 -7.39
N LEU A 236 -1.00 -2.84 -7.30
CA LEU A 236 -1.78 -2.72 -6.08
C LEU A 236 -1.66 -4.02 -5.28
N TYR A 237 -1.31 -3.91 -4.02
CA TYR A 237 -1.41 -5.00 -3.06
C TYR A 237 -2.62 -4.81 -2.16
N VAL A 238 -3.26 -5.93 -1.81
CA VAL A 238 -4.48 -5.95 -1.02
C VAL A 238 -4.31 -6.99 0.08
N THR A 239 -4.46 -6.59 1.34
CA THR A 239 -4.51 -7.53 2.47
C THR A 239 -5.95 -7.81 2.85
N ASP A 240 -6.29 -9.07 3.13
CA ASP A 240 -7.63 -9.43 3.59
C ASP A 240 -7.63 -10.66 4.50
N ARG A 241 -8.70 -10.80 5.29
CA ARG A 241 -8.85 -11.85 6.33
C ARG A 241 -10.09 -12.68 6.07
N THR A 242 -9.92 -13.80 5.38
CA THR A 242 -11.01 -14.76 5.15
C THR A 242 -11.23 -15.63 6.38
N PRO A 243 -12.33 -16.41 6.45
CA PRO A 243 -12.53 -17.37 7.54
C PRO A 243 -11.43 -18.43 7.66
N SER A 244 -10.78 -18.80 6.55
CA SER A 244 -9.78 -19.87 6.50
C SER A 244 -8.33 -19.39 6.54
N ALA A 245 -8.04 -18.18 6.08
CA ALA A 245 -6.69 -17.64 6.04
C ALA A 245 -6.66 -16.11 5.91
N ASP A 246 -5.53 -15.52 6.29
CA ASP A 246 -5.17 -14.17 5.91
C ASP A 246 -4.37 -14.20 4.61
N ARG A 247 -4.53 -13.19 3.75
CA ARG A 247 -3.90 -13.17 2.43
C ARG A 247 -3.28 -11.82 2.12
N LEU A 248 -2.20 -11.88 1.33
CA LEU A 248 -1.69 -10.77 0.55
C LEU A 248 -1.97 -11.09 -0.92
N GLN A 249 -2.75 -10.24 -1.57
CA GLN A 249 -3.10 -10.35 -2.98
C GLN A 249 -2.46 -9.21 -3.77
N ARG A 250 -2.31 -9.39 -5.08
CA ARG A 250 -1.76 -8.40 -6.02
C ARG A 250 -2.70 -8.23 -7.19
N ILE A 251 -2.91 -6.98 -7.59
CA ILE A 251 -3.51 -6.59 -8.86
C ILE A 251 -2.44 -5.79 -9.62
N THR A 252 -1.97 -6.33 -10.73
CA THR A 252 -0.98 -5.65 -11.58
C THR A 252 -1.62 -4.48 -12.34
N LYS A 253 -0.81 -3.60 -12.94
CA LYS A 253 -1.29 -2.49 -13.78
C LYS A 253 -2.16 -2.96 -14.97
N ASP A 254 -1.95 -4.18 -15.46
CA ASP A 254 -2.75 -4.83 -16.50
C ASP A 254 -3.93 -5.65 -15.93
N SER A 255 -4.31 -5.40 -14.67
CA SER A 255 -5.46 -6.01 -13.98
C SER A 255 -5.39 -7.52 -13.78
N LYS A 256 -4.18 -8.13 -13.80
CA LYS A 256 -4.02 -9.53 -13.41
C LYS A 256 -4.03 -9.64 -11.90
N VAL A 257 -4.86 -10.55 -11.40
CA VAL A 257 -5.02 -10.84 -9.98
C VAL A 257 -4.25 -12.11 -9.63
N SER A 258 -3.51 -12.08 -8.53
CA SER A 258 -2.90 -13.27 -7.93
C SER A 258 -2.85 -13.16 -6.40
N THR A 259 -2.84 -14.31 -5.73
CA THR A 259 -2.47 -14.39 -4.32
C THR A 259 -0.95 -14.45 -4.23
N VAL A 260 -0.34 -13.47 -3.56
CA VAL A 260 1.09 -13.39 -3.32
C VAL A 260 1.48 -14.31 -2.17
N TRP A 261 0.74 -14.24 -1.07
CA TRP A 261 1.02 -15.02 0.12
C TRP A 261 -0.26 -15.33 0.90
N THR A 262 -0.26 -16.47 1.59
CA THR A 262 -1.36 -16.93 2.46
C THR A 262 -0.79 -17.27 3.84
N TRP A 263 -1.39 -16.73 4.90
CA TRP A 263 -1.12 -17.10 6.29
C TRP A 263 -2.30 -17.94 6.83
N PRO A 264 -2.16 -19.28 6.90
CA PRO A 264 -3.24 -20.16 7.38
C PRO A 264 -3.55 -19.98 8.87
N ASP A 265 -2.59 -19.51 9.66
CA ASP A 265 -2.69 -19.27 11.09
C ASP A 265 -3.38 -17.93 11.44
N ARG A 266 -3.72 -17.12 10.43
CA ARG A 266 -4.51 -15.87 10.57
C ARG A 266 -3.93 -14.88 11.59
N PRO A 267 -2.68 -14.40 11.36
CA PRO A 267 -1.98 -13.51 12.28
C PRO A 267 -2.53 -12.07 12.31
N GLY A 268 -3.58 -11.77 11.54
CA GLY A 268 -4.28 -10.51 11.48
C GLY A 268 -3.66 -9.52 10.50
N VAL A 269 -3.54 -9.86 9.21
CA VAL A 269 -2.97 -8.95 8.19
C VAL A 269 -3.71 -7.60 8.18
N ALA A 270 -2.98 -6.50 8.26
CA ALA A 270 -3.50 -5.14 8.37
C ALA A 270 -2.89 -4.23 7.29
N GLY A 271 -2.52 -3.00 7.64
CA GLY A 271 -1.84 -2.03 6.78
C GLY A 271 -0.64 -2.62 6.05
N CYS A 272 -0.45 -2.21 4.81
CA CYS A 272 0.72 -2.56 4.01
C CYS A 272 1.42 -1.32 3.44
N ALA A 273 2.69 -1.46 3.10
CA ALA A 273 3.46 -0.49 2.33
C ALA A 273 4.33 -1.25 1.32
N ALA A 274 4.34 -0.83 0.07
CA ALA A 274 5.06 -1.52 -1.00
C ALA A 274 6.10 -0.60 -1.64
N LEU A 275 7.28 -1.14 -1.90
CA LEU A 275 8.36 -0.43 -2.57
C LEU A 275 9.33 -1.43 -3.22
N GLU A 276 9.59 -1.23 -4.51
CA GLU A 276 10.65 -1.93 -5.27
C GLU A 276 10.63 -3.46 -5.08
N GLY A 277 9.46 -4.07 -5.27
CA GLY A 277 9.33 -5.52 -5.16
C GLY A 277 9.38 -6.05 -3.72
N THR A 278 9.25 -5.19 -2.71
CA THR A 278 9.07 -5.63 -1.33
C THR A 278 7.80 -5.04 -0.73
N VAL A 279 7.01 -5.88 -0.07
CA VAL A 279 5.76 -5.49 0.60
C VAL A 279 5.89 -5.69 2.10
N LEU A 280 5.81 -4.60 2.86
CA LEU A 280 5.66 -4.63 4.30
C LEU A 280 4.20 -4.86 4.65
N VAL A 281 3.94 -5.77 5.59
CA VAL A 281 2.59 -6.07 6.08
C VAL A 281 2.59 -6.09 7.60
N ASN A 282 1.71 -5.31 8.22
CA ASN A 282 1.43 -5.43 9.64
C ASN A 282 0.61 -6.69 9.91
N LEU A 283 0.98 -7.43 10.95
CA LEU A 283 0.26 -8.58 11.48
C LEU A 283 -0.24 -8.19 12.87
N VAL A 284 -1.49 -7.73 12.95
CA VAL A 284 -2.03 -7.03 14.11
C VAL A 284 -2.14 -7.95 15.33
N ASN A 285 -2.60 -9.21 15.17
CA ASN A 285 -2.81 -10.11 16.30
C ASN A 285 -1.48 -10.63 16.86
N SER A 286 -0.51 -10.90 15.99
CA SER A 286 0.82 -11.38 16.39
C SER A 286 1.81 -10.25 16.73
N LYS A 287 1.39 -8.99 16.61
CA LYS A 287 2.19 -7.79 16.93
C LYS A 287 3.49 -7.72 16.11
N LYS A 288 3.43 -8.14 14.84
CA LYS A 288 4.58 -8.18 13.93
C LYS A 288 4.41 -7.23 12.74
N THR A 289 5.52 -6.89 12.12
CA THR A 289 5.55 -6.41 10.73
C THR A 289 6.50 -7.32 9.97
N VAL A 290 6.05 -7.82 8.82
CA VAL A 290 6.84 -8.70 7.97
C VAL A 290 7.13 -8.07 6.62
N ALA A 291 8.27 -8.39 6.03
CA ALA A 291 8.65 -8.04 4.67
C ALA A 291 8.47 -9.27 3.76
N VAL A 292 7.60 -9.15 2.76
CA VAL A 292 7.44 -10.13 1.69
C VAL A 292 8.27 -9.66 0.50
N ARG A 293 9.32 -10.41 0.16
CA ARG A 293 10.23 -10.08 -0.95
C ARG A 293 9.80 -10.78 -2.23
N LEU A 294 9.82 -10.03 -3.34
CA LEU A 294 9.38 -10.48 -4.65
C LEU A 294 10.54 -10.41 -5.65
N ALA A 295 10.61 -11.40 -6.53
CA ALA A 295 11.56 -11.39 -7.63
C ALA A 295 11.19 -10.26 -8.61
N PRO A 296 12.14 -9.39 -9.01
CA PRO A 296 11.84 -8.22 -9.85
C PRO A 296 11.11 -8.56 -11.16
N ASP A 297 11.48 -9.66 -11.81
CA ASP A 297 10.98 -9.99 -13.15
C ASP A 297 9.62 -10.69 -13.13
N THR A 298 9.36 -11.51 -12.10
CA THR A 298 8.17 -12.37 -12.05
C THR A 298 7.15 -11.89 -11.02
N GLY A 299 7.59 -11.08 -10.04
CA GLY A 299 6.81 -10.75 -8.85
C GLY A 299 6.49 -11.96 -7.98
N ALA A 300 7.19 -13.08 -8.15
CA ALA A 300 7.04 -14.27 -7.32
C ALA A 300 7.73 -14.07 -5.97
N VAL A 301 7.16 -14.60 -4.90
CA VAL A 301 7.75 -14.56 -3.57
C VAL A 301 9.07 -15.34 -3.55
N THR A 302 10.13 -14.71 -3.04
CA THR A 302 11.50 -15.29 -3.05
C THR A 302 11.82 -16.11 -1.81
N GLY A 303 10.95 -16.11 -0.80
CA GLY A 303 11.11 -16.83 0.46
C GLY A 303 10.03 -16.49 1.47
N ASP A 304 10.11 -17.07 2.66
CA ASP A 304 9.16 -16.80 3.74
C ASP A 304 9.18 -15.31 4.16
N PRO A 305 8.04 -14.74 4.59
CA PRO A 305 7.99 -13.36 5.10
C PRO A 305 8.96 -13.14 6.26
N GLU A 306 9.85 -12.16 6.10
CA GLU A 306 10.91 -11.82 7.07
C GLU A 306 10.33 -10.90 8.16
N VAL A 307 10.50 -11.23 9.44
CA VAL A 307 10.05 -10.36 10.54
C VAL A 307 10.98 -9.16 10.68
N VAL A 308 10.45 -7.95 10.46
CA VAL A 308 11.21 -6.69 10.55
C VAL A 308 10.83 -5.84 11.77
N ARG A 309 9.70 -6.15 12.41
CA ARG A 309 9.28 -5.61 13.71
C ARG A 309 8.59 -6.70 14.49
N GLU A 310 8.94 -6.87 15.76
CA GLU A 310 8.27 -7.78 16.67
C GLU A 310 8.02 -7.09 18.02
N ASN A 311 6.74 -6.99 18.39
CA ASN A 311 6.25 -6.47 19.67
C ASN A 311 6.79 -5.08 20.09
N VAL A 312 7.29 -4.28 19.14
CA VAL A 312 7.62 -2.87 19.37
C VAL A 312 6.35 -2.05 19.14
N ARG A 313 5.84 -1.39 20.19
CA ARG A 313 4.56 -0.65 20.20
C ARG A 313 3.28 -1.49 20.04
N GLY A 314 3.37 -2.81 20.23
CA GLY A 314 2.19 -3.68 20.22
C GLY A 314 1.50 -3.83 18.86
N HIS A 315 0.18 -3.63 18.85
CA HIS A 315 -0.72 -3.83 17.72
C HIS A 315 -0.67 -2.65 16.77
N ALA A 316 -0.07 -2.84 15.59
CA ALA A 316 0.00 -1.84 14.54
C ALA A 316 -1.02 -2.14 13.44
N TRP A 317 -1.80 -1.13 13.05
CA TRP A 317 -2.73 -1.20 11.93
C TRP A 317 -2.11 -0.57 10.69
N ALA A 318 -1.94 0.74 10.65
CA ALA A 318 -1.49 1.45 9.46
C ALA A 318 0.01 1.24 9.20
N LEU A 319 0.38 1.25 7.92
CA LEU A 319 1.75 1.45 7.42
C LEU A 319 1.71 2.46 6.27
N GLN A 320 2.65 3.40 6.26
CA GLN A 320 2.78 4.37 5.19
C GLN A 320 4.23 4.68 4.88
N LEU A 321 4.55 4.77 3.59
CA LEU A 321 5.81 5.31 3.11
C LEU A 321 5.73 6.85 3.09
N SER A 322 6.72 7.49 3.68
CA SER A 322 6.91 8.94 3.65
C SER A 322 7.80 9.34 2.46
N PRO A 323 7.67 10.56 1.91
CA PRO A 323 8.50 11.04 0.79
C PRO A 323 10.01 11.00 1.01
N ASP A 324 10.48 11.00 2.26
CA ASP A 324 11.87 10.87 2.66
C ASP A 324 12.37 9.41 2.76
N GLY A 325 11.55 8.44 2.36
CA GLY A 325 11.87 7.00 2.42
C GLY A 325 11.64 6.36 3.79
N ASN A 326 11.19 7.10 4.80
CA ASN A 326 10.82 6.53 6.09
C ASN A 326 9.50 5.75 5.99
N VAL A 327 9.41 4.62 6.70
CA VAL A 327 8.14 3.91 6.89
C VAL A 327 7.61 4.24 8.28
N TRP A 328 6.36 4.68 8.32
CA TRP A 328 5.64 5.04 9.54
C TRP A 328 4.50 4.05 9.79
N GLY A 329 4.29 3.71 11.05
CA GLY A 329 3.18 2.89 11.51
C GLY A 329 2.27 3.66 12.48
N ALA A 330 1.04 3.19 12.61
CA ALA A 330 0.10 3.69 13.63
C ALA A 330 -0.53 2.52 14.41
N THR A 331 -0.62 2.67 15.73
CA THR A 331 -1.10 1.60 16.63
C THR A 331 -2.61 1.66 16.88
N VAL A 332 -3.15 0.53 17.33
CA VAL A 332 -4.57 0.32 17.66
C VAL A 332 -4.76 -0.42 18.99
N ASN A 333 -3.81 -0.25 19.91
CA ASN A 333 -3.78 -0.94 21.20
C ASN A 333 -5.03 -0.62 22.04
N ARG A 334 -5.59 0.60 21.93
CA ARG A 334 -6.79 0.97 22.68
C ARG A 334 -8.02 0.11 22.36
N THR A 335 -8.14 -0.38 21.13
CA THR A 335 -9.28 -1.20 20.72
C THR A 335 -8.95 -2.66 20.51
N THR A 336 -7.65 -3.00 20.39
CA THR A 336 -7.19 -4.38 20.19
C THR A 336 -6.75 -5.03 21.51
N GLY A 337 -6.23 -4.25 22.46
CA GLY A 337 -5.65 -4.71 23.72
C GLY A 337 -4.26 -4.13 23.98
N ASP A 338 -3.76 -4.31 25.21
CA ASP A 338 -2.38 -3.95 25.60
C ASP A 338 -2.04 -2.45 25.52
N ALA A 339 -3.04 -1.58 25.68
CA ALA A 339 -2.83 -0.13 25.65
C ALA A 339 -1.93 0.35 26.81
N GLU A 340 -0.86 1.06 26.45
CA GLU A 340 -0.02 1.79 27.37
C GLU A 340 -0.53 3.23 27.60
N ILE A 341 0.07 3.93 28.55
CA ILE A 341 -0.38 5.27 29.00
C ILE A 341 -0.42 6.32 27.87
N PHE A 342 0.46 6.21 26.87
CA PHE A 342 0.55 7.16 25.77
C PHE A 342 0.04 6.61 24.44
N ASP A 343 -0.62 5.45 24.46
CA ASP A 343 -1.24 4.92 23.26
C ASP A 343 -2.50 5.71 22.87
N ASP A 344 -2.96 5.65 21.63
CA ASP A 344 -2.25 5.09 20.49
C ASP A 344 -1.23 6.08 19.90
N VAL A 345 -0.30 5.58 19.09
CA VAL A 345 0.86 6.33 18.61
C VAL A 345 1.06 6.21 17.10
N VAL A 346 1.66 7.25 16.51
CA VAL A 346 2.31 7.19 15.18
C VAL A 346 3.81 7.11 15.38
N PHE A 347 4.44 6.03 14.92
CA PHE A 347 5.83 5.71 15.22
C PHE A 347 6.62 5.40 13.93
N PRO A 348 7.93 5.71 13.88
CA PRO A 348 8.77 5.25 12.78
C PRO A 348 9.01 3.75 12.92
N LEU A 349 8.82 2.99 11.85
CA LEU A 349 9.06 1.54 11.84
C LEU A 349 10.54 1.22 12.06
N PHE A 350 11.44 2.06 11.51
CA PHE A 350 12.89 1.91 11.57
C PHE A 350 13.56 3.12 12.25
N PRO A 351 13.53 3.22 13.59
CA PRO A 351 13.98 4.42 14.31
C PRO A 351 15.49 4.69 14.22
N GLN A 352 16.30 3.68 13.93
CA GLN A 352 17.76 3.80 13.83
C GLN A 352 18.28 3.89 12.38
N GLY A 353 17.40 4.10 11.39
CA GLY A 353 17.77 4.19 9.98
C GLY A 353 17.83 2.83 9.25
N GLY A 354 18.42 2.84 8.05
CA GLY A 354 18.49 1.70 7.11
C GLY A 354 17.21 1.57 6.29
N GLY A 355 17.00 2.50 5.35
CA GLY A 355 15.76 2.68 4.60
C GLY A 355 15.25 1.42 3.93
N PHE A 356 13.98 1.44 3.56
CA PHE A 356 13.39 0.34 2.83
C PHE A 356 13.46 0.60 1.32
N PRO A 357 13.72 -0.41 0.47
CA PRO A 357 14.11 -1.78 0.82
C PRO A 357 15.52 -1.86 1.42
N ARG A 358 15.68 -2.66 2.49
CA ARG A 358 17.02 -2.97 3.03
C ARG A 358 17.72 -3.96 2.10
N THR A 359 18.98 -3.69 1.79
CA THR A 359 19.83 -4.70 1.14
C THR A 359 20.11 -5.82 2.13
N ASN A 360 20.24 -7.06 1.65
CA ASN A 360 20.53 -8.23 2.50
C ASN A 360 21.85 -8.10 3.30
N ALA A 361 22.69 -7.11 2.99
CA ALA A 361 23.95 -6.83 3.69
C ALA A 361 23.76 -6.09 5.04
N ASP A 362 22.58 -5.50 5.29
CA ASP A 362 22.29 -4.78 6.55
C ASP A 362 21.65 -5.68 7.62
N ASN A 363 21.65 -7.00 7.40
CA ASN A 363 21.07 -8.01 8.30
C ASN A 363 22.10 -8.64 9.28
N THR A 364 23.28 -8.03 9.47
CA THR A 364 24.29 -8.47 10.45
C THR A 364 24.40 -7.56 11.65
#